data_AF-A0A534ARN2-F1
#
_entry.id   AF-A0A534ARN2-F1
#
_cell.length_a   1.000
_cell.length_b   1.000
_cell.length_c   1.000
_cell.angle_alpha   90.00
_cell.angle_beta   90.00
_cell.angle_gamma   90.00
#
_symmetry.space_group_name_H-M   'P 1'
#
loop_
_entity.id
_entity.type
_entity.pdbx_description
1 polymer ?
#
loop_
_entity_poly.entity_id
_entity_poly.type
_entity_poly.pdbx_seq_one_letter_code
_entity_poly.pdbx_strand_id
1 'polypeptide(L)' 'LFGGASRKQRPRRVLLESGDVVVWGGAARLAFHGVAPLADGDHPLTGRHRINLTFRKAL' A
#
# COMPACT_ATOMS: atom_id res chain seq x y z
N LEU A 1 0.33 -2.54 -4.70
CA LEU A 1 -0.36 -2.40 -6.00
C LEU A 1 -1.07 -1.07 -6.02
N PHE A 2 -0.92 -0.29 -7.08
CA PHE A 2 -1.55 1.03 -7.21
C PHE A 2 -2.21 1.16 -8.58
N GLY A 3 -3.54 1.16 -8.61
CA GLY A 3 -4.37 1.33 -9.81
C GLY A 3 -4.79 2.77 -10.00
N GLY A 4 -6.00 2.97 -10.52
CA GLY A 4 -6.59 4.29 -10.75
C GLY A 4 -8.09 4.29 -10.50
N ALA A 5 -8.86 5.06 -11.27
CA ALA A 5 -10.26 5.36 -10.98
C ALA A 5 -11.23 4.18 -11.23
N SER A 6 -10.79 3.12 -11.90
CA SER A 6 -11.63 1.95 -12.18
C SER A 6 -10.96 0.64 -11.75
N ARG A 7 -11.78 -0.33 -11.33
CA ARG A 7 -11.31 -1.66 -10.91
C ARG A 7 -10.66 -2.46 -12.04
N LYS A 8 -11.01 -2.18 -13.30
CA LYS A 8 -10.44 -2.84 -14.49
C LYS A 8 -9.08 -2.28 -14.90
N GLN A 9 -8.72 -1.09 -14.43
CA GLN A 9 -7.43 -0.49 -14.74
C GLN A 9 -6.29 -1.34 -14.18
N ARG A 10 -5.30 -1.69 -15.02
CA ARG A 10 -4.14 -2.48 -14.62
C ARG A 10 -3.37 -1.74 -13.50
N PRO A 11 -3.16 -2.36 -12.33
CA PRO A 11 -2.41 -1.72 -11.26
C PRO A 11 -0.90 -1.75 -11.54
N ARG A 12 -0.21 -0.67 -11.18
CA ARG A 12 1.25 -0.61 -11.08
C ARG A 12 1.71 -1.37 -9.84
N ARG A 13 2.82 -2.13 -9.96
CA ARG A 13 3.53 -2.71 -8.82
C ARG A 13 4.51 -1.68 -8.28
N VAL A 14 4.42 -1.42 -6.98
CA VAL A 14 5.29 -0.51 -6.23
C VAL A 14 5.72 -1.29 -5.01
N LEU A 15 7.02 -1.52 -4.86
CA LEU A 15 7.59 -2.11 -3.65
C LEU A 15 7.52 -1.05 -2.54
N LEU A 16 7.16 -1.47 -1.32
CA LEU A 16 7.22 -0.64 -0.14
C LEU A 16 8.04 -1.39 0.91
N GLU A 17 9.19 -0.83 1.25
CA GLU A 17 10.12 -1.35 2.23
C GLU A 17 9.78 -0.83 3.64
N SER A 18 10.47 -1.37 4.65
CA SER A 18 10.29 -0.92 6.03
C SER A 18 10.73 0.54 6.17
N GLY A 19 9.84 1.39 6.67
CA GLY A 19 10.07 2.84 6.80
C GLY A 19 9.48 3.68 5.67
N ASP A 20 9.05 3.07 4.56
CA ASP A 20 8.43 3.80 3.46
C ASP A 20 7.08 4.40 3.85
N VAL A 21 6.83 5.62 3.35
CA VAL A 21 5.56 6.33 3.51
C VAL A 21 4.98 6.65 2.13
N VAL A 22 3.68 6.36 1.96
CA VAL A 22 2.93 6.75 0.76
C VAL A 22 1.80 7.68 1.16
N VAL A 23 1.71 8.82 0.48
CA VAL A 23 0.59 9.76 0.60
C VAL A 23 -0.11 9.84 -0.74
N TRP A 24 -1.43 9.71 -0.75
CA TRP A 24 -2.23 9.97 -1.95
C TRP A 24 -3.53 10.70 -1.61
N GLY A 25 -3.88 11.64 -2.48
CA GLY A 25 -5.02 12.53 -2.36
C GLY A 25 -5.40 13.10 -3.73
N GLY A 26 -6.21 14.16 -3.77
CA GLY A 26 -6.68 14.76 -5.03
C GLY A 26 -7.33 13.72 -5.96
N ALA A 27 -6.96 13.73 -7.24
CA ALA A 27 -7.47 12.78 -8.24
C ALA A 27 -7.18 11.30 -7.90
N ALA A 28 -6.15 11.02 -7.09
CA ALA A 28 -5.80 9.67 -6.65
C ALA A 28 -6.51 9.26 -5.35
N ARG A 29 -7.30 10.14 -4.70
CA ARG A 29 -7.90 9.88 -3.38
C ARG A 29 -8.75 8.62 -3.32
N LEU A 30 -9.39 8.27 -4.43
CA LEU A 30 -10.27 7.11 -4.59
C LEU A 30 -9.67 6.04 -5.51
N ALA A 31 -8.37 6.10 -5.79
CA ALA A 31 -7.72 5.11 -6.64
C ALA A 31 -7.81 3.71 -6.03
N PHE A 32 -8.16 2.72 -6.85
CA PHE A 32 -8.09 1.31 -6.45
C PHE A 32 -6.63 0.93 -6.15
N HIS A 33 -6.39 0.35 -4.98
CA HIS A 33 -5.07 -0.09 -4.55
C HIS A 33 -5.19 -1.30 -3.62
N GLY A 34 -4.07 -1.98 -3.39
CA GLY A 34 -4.03 -3.15 -2.52
C GLY A 34 -2.63 -3.69 -2.32
N VAL A 35 -2.51 -4.66 -1.42
CA VAL A 35 -1.26 -5.37 -1.14
C VAL A 35 -1.37 -6.75 -1.79
N ALA A 36 -0.39 -7.10 -2.61
CA ALA A 36 -0.29 -8.47 -3.15
C ALA A 36 0.11 -9.42 -2.01
N PRO A 37 -0.06 -10.76 -2.16
CA PRO A 37 0.43 -11.71 -1.18
C PRO A 37 1.87 -11.40 -0.79
N LEU A 38 2.14 -11.36 0.52
CA LEU A 38 3.48 -11.10 1.03
C LEU A 38 4.39 -12.27 0.67
N ALA A 39 5.59 -11.96 0.22
CA ALA A 39 6.65 -12.95 0.14
C ALA A 39 7.04 -13.38 1.55
N ASP A 40 7.58 -14.59 1.67
CA ASP A 40 8.16 -15.04 2.94
C ASP A 40 9.41 -14.20 3.28
N GLY A 41 9.70 -14.08 4.57
CA GLY A 41 10.83 -13.31 5.07
C GLY A 41 10.72 -13.01 6.56
N ASP A 42 11.82 -12.47 7.10
CA ASP A 42 11.93 -12.03 8.49
C ASP A 42 12.55 -10.62 8.53
N HIS A 43 12.04 -9.76 9.42
CA HIS A 43 12.53 -8.40 9.61
C HIS A 43 13.00 -8.20 11.06
N PRO A 44 14.19 -7.62 11.31
CA PRO A 44 14.79 -7.55 12.65
C PRO A 44 13.91 -6.94 13.75
N LEU A 45 13.00 -6.03 13.37
CA LEU A 45 12.14 -5.32 14.33
C LEU A 45 10.72 -5.90 14.44
N THR A 46 10.27 -6.69 13.48
CA THR A 46 8.86 -7.12 13.37
C THR A 46 8.68 -8.62 13.15
N GLY A 47 9.79 -9.37 13.05
CA GLY A 47 9.81 -10.78 12.67
C GLY A 47 9.14 -11.01 11.31
N ARG A 48 8.37 -12.08 11.19
CA ARG A 48 7.63 -12.48 9.97
C ARG A 48 6.36 -11.67 9.69
N HIS A 49 6.34 -10.39 10.05
CA HIS A 49 5.19 -9.50 9.88
C HIS A 49 5.56 -8.22 9.13
N ARG A 50 4.62 -7.75 8.30
CA ARG A 50 4.61 -6.40 7.73
C ARG A 50 3.49 -5.59 8.36
N ILE A 51 3.84 -4.50 9.05
CA ILE A 51 2.88 -3.59 9.69
C ILE A 51 2.59 -2.41 8.76
N ASN A 52 1.33 -1.99 8.67
CA ASN A 52 0.94 -0.78 7.95
C ASN A 52 0.04 0.08 8.83
N LEU A 53 0.40 1.36 8.92
CA LEU A 53 -0.41 2.38 9.57
C LEU A 53 -1.04 3.25 8.48
N THR A 54 -2.38 3.29 8.43
CA THR A 54 -3.12 4.09 7.45
C THR A 54 -3.81 5.25 8.15
N PHE A 55 -3.29 6.46 7.94
CA PHE A 55 -3.84 7.69 8.52
C PHE A 55 -4.88 8.32 7.60
N ARG A 56 -5.99 8.78 8.19
CA ARG A 56 -7.07 9.47 7.48
C ARG A 56 -7.70 10.48 8.43
N LYS A 57 -8.14 11.63 7.91
CA LYS A 57 -9.18 12.40 8.60
C LYS A 57 -10.50 11.65 8.39
N ALA A 58 -11.05 11.14 9.48
CA ALA A 58 -12.35 10.50 9.52
C ALA A 58 -13.25 11.31 10.47
N LEU A 59 -14.48 11.58 10.03
CA LEU A 59 -15.46 12.47 10.67
C LEU A 59 -15.06 13.96 10.59
#